data_AF-A0A352UYR3-F1
#
_entry.id   AF-A0A352UYR3-F1
#
_cell.length_a   1.000
_cell.length_b   1.000
_cell.length_c   1.000
_cell.angle_alpha   90.00
_cell.angle_beta   90.00
_cell.angle_gamma   90.00
#
_symmetry.space_group_name_H-M   'P 1'
#
loop_
_entity.id
_entity.type
_entity.pdbx_description
1 polymer ?
#
loop_
_entity_poly.entity_id
_entity_poly.type
_entity_poly.pdbx_seq_one_letter_code
_entity_poly.pdbx_strand_id
1 'polypeptide(L)'
;MSGTRPVRTTLAPGLYFLATPIGAARDITLRALDILASADVLAAEDTRTLRHLMEIHGVALNNRPLVAYHDHNGDAARPRLLAALAEGRSVAYASEAG
;
A
#
# COMPACT_ATOMS: atom_id res chain seq x y z
N MET A 1 8.03 19.66 16.65
CA MET A 1 8.53 19.47 15.26
C MET A 1 7.38 18.86 14.48
N SER A 2 6.87 19.58 13.46
CA SER A 2 5.75 19.11 12.64
C SER A 2 6.22 17.92 11.82
N GLY A 3 5.84 16.70 12.23
CA GLY A 3 6.08 15.52 11.41
C GLY A 3 5.39 15.72 10.06
N THR A 4 6.12 15.57 8.96
CA THR A 4 5.60 15.68 7.59
C THR A 4 4.51 14.63 7.41
N ARG A 5 3.27 15.07 7.58
CA ARG A 5 2.07 14.26 7.41
C ARG A 5 2.00 13.80 5.94
N PRO A 6 1.64 12.54 5.67
CA PRO A 6 1.46 12.05 4.31
C PRO A 6 0.53 12.99 3.52
N VAL A 7 0.94 13.36 2.32
CA VAL A 7 0.17 14.23 1.43
C VAL A 7 -0.67 13.35 0.52
N ARG A 8 -1.99 13.52 0.58
CA ARG A 8 -2.88 12.86 -0.39
C ARG A 8 -2.76 13.57 -1.73
N THR A 9 -2.51 12.80 -2.78
CA THR A 9 -2.43 13.28 -4.16
C THR A 9 -3.27 12.38 -5.07
N THR A 10 -3.53 12.82 -6.30
CA THR A 10 -4.12 11.95 -7.31
C THR A 10 -3.02 11.12 -7.94
N LEU A 11 -3.08 9.79 -7.77
CA LEU A 11 -2.18 8.89 -8.47
C LEU A 11 -2.71 8.62 -9.89
N ALA A 12 -1.78 8.40 -10.83
CA ALA A 12 -2.16 7.86 -12.12
C ALA A 12 -2.64 6.40 -11.95
N PRO A 13 -3.51 5.91 -12.84
CA PRO A 13 -3.84 4.48 -12.90
C PRO A 13 -2.57 3.64 -13.04
N GLY A 14 -2.49 2.52 -12.32
CA GLY A 14 -1.33 1.61 -12.42
C GLY A 14 -0.93 0.93 -11.13
N LEU A 15 0.10 0.08 -11.24
CA LEU A 15 0.67 -0.68 -10.13
C LEU A 15 1.93 0.03 -9.59
N TYR A 16 1.92 0.33 -8.30
CA TYR A 16 3.00 0.98 -7.58
C TYR A 16 3.61 0.00 -6.59
N PHE A 17 4.88 -0.38 -6.81
CA PHE A 17 5.62 -1.19 -5.86
C PHE A 17 6.22 -0.33 -4.76
N LEU A 18 5.98 -0.75 -3.52
CA LEU A 18 6.51 -0.11 -2.32
C LEU A 18 7.32 -1.13 -1.54
N ALA A 19 8.55 -0.77 -1.21
CA ALA A 19 9.32 -1.49 -0.21
C ALA A 19 8.82 -1.11 1.18
N THR A 20 8.58 -2.12 2.03
CA THR A 20 8.45 -1.90 3.47
C THR A 20 9.84 -1.84 4.11
N PRO A 21 10.07 -0.99 5.12
CA PRO A 21 11.40 -0.92 5.74
C PRO A 21 11.77 -2.20 6.49
N ILE A 22 13.03 -2.63 6.36
CA ILE A 22 13.61 -3.67 7.22
C ILE A 22 13.98 -3.02 8.55
N GLY A 23 13.25 -3.36 9.61
CA GLY A 23 13.53 -2.87 10.96
C GLY A 23 12.69 -1.65 11.35
N ALA A 24 13.21 -0.43 11.16
CA ALA A 24 12.54 0.75 11.72
C ALA A 24 11.47 1.32 10.78
N ALA A 25 10.24 1.45 11.29
CA ALA A 25 9.12 2.02 10.54
C ALA A 25 9.41 3.40 9.93
N ARG A 26 10.26 4.21 10.58
CA ARG A 26 10.65 5.56 10.13
C ARG A 26 11.58 5.58 8.91
N ASP A 27 12.13 4.44 8.51
CA ASP A 27 13.01 4.34 7.33
C ASP A 27 12.18 4.26 6.04
N ILE A 28 10.84 4.30 6.14
CA ILE A 28 9.96 4.47 4.99
C ILE A 28 10.18 5.83 4.33
N THR A 29 10.14 5.87 3.00
CA THR A 29 10.25 7.14 2.27
C THR A 29 8.96 7.96 2.37
N LEU A 30 9.08 9.30 2.32
CA LEU A 30 7.92 10.19 2.25
C LEU A 30 7.01 9.85 1.06
N ARG A 31 7.60 9.53 -0.10
CA ARG A 31 6.85 9.14 -1.30
C ARG A 31 6.05 7.85 -1.10
N ALA A 32 6.58 6.86 -0.38
CA ALA A 32 5.83 5.65 -0.07
C ALA A 32 4.62 5.96 0.82
N LEU A 33 4.78 6.85 1.80
CA LEU A 33 3.65 7.32 2.63
C LEU A 33 2.59 8.04 1.79
N ASP A 34 2.99 8.91 0.87
CA ASP A 34 2.06 9.61 -0.02
C ASP A 34 1.28 8.61 -0.91
N ILE A 35 1.97 7.60 -1.47
CA ILE A 35 1.33 6.55 -2.25
C ILE A 35 0.35 5.74 -1.38
N LEU A 36 0.76 5.31 -0.18
CA LEU A 36 -0.11 4.60 0.75
C LEU A 36 -1.33 5.42 1.19
N ALA A 37 -1.21 6.75 1.28
CA ALA A 37 -2.32 7.64 1.59
C ALA A 37 -3.27 7.88 0.40
N SER A 38 -2.78 7.68 -0.82
CA SER A 38 -3.45 8.11 -2.05
C SER A 38 -4.06 6.97 -2.86
N ALA A 39 -3.42 5.80 -2.91
CA ALA A 39 -3.84 4.69 -3.78
C ALA A 39 -5.28 4.22 -3.52
N ASP A 40 -5.96 3.79 -4.57
CA ASP A 40 -7.36 3.35 -4.51
C ASP A 40 -7.51 1.95 -3.91
N VAL A 41 -6.50 1.10 -4.13
CA VAL A 41 -6.40 -0.27 -3.63
C VAL A 41 -5.01 -0.47 -3.02
N LEU A 42 -4.97 -1.12 -1.86
CA LEU A 42 -3.73 -1.54 -1.21
C LEU A 42 -3.63 -3.06 -1.30
N ALA A 43 -2.44 -3.55 -1.57
CA ALA A 43 -2.10 -4.98 -1.54
C ALA A 43 -0.82 -5.19 -0.75
N ALA A 44 -0.71 -6.31 -0.03
CA ALA A 44 0.49 -6.69 0.69
C ALA A 44 0.55 -8.20 0.90
N GLU A 45 1.77 -8.73 1.09
CA GLU A 45 1.99 -10.11 1.54
C GLU A 45 1.42 -10.31 2.94
N ASP A 46 1.86 -9.49 3.90
CA ASP A 46 1.23 -9.39 5.23
C ASP A 46 0.47 -8.07 5.39
N THR A 47 -0.86 -8.13 5.26
CA THR A 47 -1.75 -6.98 5.44
C THR A 47 -1.79 -6.45 6.88
N ARG A 48 -1.41 -7.24 7.88
CA ARG A 48 -1.33 -6.80 9.29
C ARG A 48 -0.11 -5.91 9.46
N THR A 49 1.03 -6.32 8.90
CA THR A 49 2.27 -5.52 8.90
C THR A 49 2.07 -4.19 8.18
N LEU A 50 1.47 -4.21 6.98
CA LEU A 50 1.18 -2.96 6.26
C LEU A 50 0.23 -2.06 7.05
N ARG A 51 -0.82 -2.61 7.66
CA ARG A 51 -1.76 -1.86 8.50
C ARG A 51 -1.06 -1.21 9.68
N HIS A 52 -0.20 -1.95 10.38
CA HIS A 52 0.54 -1.43 11.52
C HIS A 52 1.51 -0.31 11.10
N LEU A 53 2.20 -0.46 9.98
CA LEU A 53 3.06 0.58 9.41
C LEU A 53 2.26 1.85 9.09
N MET A 54 1.08 1.71 8.48
CA MET A 54 0.17 2.82 8.19
C MET A 54 -0.31 3.51 9.48
N GLU A 55 -0.63 2.76 10.53
CA GLU A 55 -1.04 3.28 11.84
C GLU A 55 0.06 4.12 12.50
N ILE A 56 1.31 3.62 12.52
CA ILE A 56 2.49 4.34 13.05
C ILE A 56 2.62 5.72 12.38
N HIS A 57 2.37 5.80 11.07
CA HIS A 57 2.54 7.01 10.26
C HIS A 57 1.26 7.83 10.08
N GLY A 58 0.16 7.48 10.74
CA GLY A 58 -1.10 8.20 10.65
C GLY A 58 -1.76 8.15 9.27
N VAL A 59 -1.48 7.11 8.47
CA VAL A 59 -2.11 6.85 7.18
C VAL A 59 -3.41 6.06 7.41
N ALA A 60 -4.56 6.69 7.23
CA ALA A 60 -5.85 6.02 7.40
C ALA A 60 -6.19 5.10 6.21
N LEU A 61 -6.83 3.96 6.48
CA LEU A 61 -7.28 3.04 5.43
C LEU A 61 -8.47 3.58 4.62
N ASN A 62 -9.35 4.40 5.22
CA ASN A 62 -10.48 5.06 4.55
C ASN A 62 -11.39 4.10 3.74
N ASN A 63 -11.67 2.92 4.28
CA ASN A 63 -12.47 1.85 3.64
C ASN A 63 -11.94 1.38 2.27
N ARG A 64 -10.70 1.73 1.92
CA ARG A 64 -10.05 1.23 0.72
C ARG A 64 -9.83 -0.28 0.84
N PRO A 65 -9.96 -1.05 -0.24
CA PRO A 65 -9.63 -2.47 -0.23
C PRO A 65 -8.16 -2.65 0.19
N LEU A 66 -7.93 -3.52 1.18
CA LEU A 66 -6.61 -4.02 1.56
C LEU A 66 -6.60 -5.52 1.28
N VAL A 67 -5.87 -5.90 0.23
CA VAL A 67 -5.88 -7.25 -0.32
C VAL A 67 -4.60 -7.98 0.11
N ALA A 68 -4.74 -9.13 0.76
CA ALA A 68 -3.62 -10.01 0.98
C ALA A 68 -3.22 -10.65 -0.35
N TYR A 69 -1.95 -10.62 -0.72
CA TYR A 69 -1.41 -11.23 -1.92
C TYR A 69 -0.10 -11.94 -1.60
N HIS A 70 -0.12 -13.27 -1.57
CA HIS A 70 1.01 -14.13 -1.27
C HIS A 70 0.83 -15.47 -2.02
N ASP A 71 1.86 -16.32 -2.07
CA ASP A 71 1.88 -17.53 -2.91
C ASP A 71 0.65 -18.43 -2.76
N HIS A 72 0.14 -18.60 -1.52
CA HIS A 72 -1.04 -19.44 -1.27
C HIS A 72 -2.39 -18.86 -1.71
N ASN A 73 -2.48 -17.57 -2.04
CA ASN A 73 -3.75 -16.92 -2.39
C ASN A 73 -3.72 -16.21 -3.76
N GLY A 74 -2.60 -16.31 -4.49
CA GLY A 74 -2.37 -15.59 -5.73
C GLY A 74 -3.49 -15.78 -6.76
N ASP A 75 -4.01 -17.00 -6.92
CA ASP A 75 -5.07 -17.30 -7.89
C ASP A 75 -6.39 -16.60 -7.56
N ALA A 76 -6.68 -16.34 -6.29
CA ALA A 76 -7.88 -15.64 -5.86
C ALA A 76 -7.68 -14.11 -5.80
N ALA A 77 -6.49 -13.66 -5.41
CA ALA A 77 -6.19 -12.25 -5.23
C ALA A 77 -5.81 -11.54 -6.55
N ARG A 78 -5.07 -12.21 -7.45
CA ARG A 78 -4.60 -11.65 -8.73
C ARG A 78 -5.75 -11.15 -9.61
N PRO A 79 -6.86 -11.90 -9.81
CA PRO A 79 -7.97 -11.39 -10.63
C PRO A 79 -8.57 -10.09 -10.09
N ARG A 80 -8.64 -9.94 -8.76
CA ARG A 80 -9.18 -8.72 -8.12
C ARG A 80 -8.27 -7.51 -8.35
N LEU A 81 -6.96 -7.70 -8.26
CA LEU A 81 -5.98 -6.63 -8.50
C LEU A 81 -5.93 -6.25 -9.99
N LEU A 82 -5.95 -7.23 -10.89
CA LEU A 82 -6.00 -6.99 -12.33
C LEU A 82 -7.29 -6.28 -12.76
N ALA A 83 -8.44 -6.64 -12.18
CA ALA A 83 -9.70 -5.94 -12.44
C ALA A 83 -9.62 -4.46 -12.02
N ALA A 84 -9.08 -4.17 -10.82
CA ALA A 84 -8.90 -2.79 -10.37
C ALA A 84 -7.99 -1.99 -11.32
N LEU A 85 -6.89 -2.59 -11.80
CA LEU A 85 -6.00 -1.96 -12.78
C LEU A 85 -6.73 -1.71 -14.12
N ALA A 86 -7.52 -2.67 -14.60
CA ALA A 86 -8.30 -2.54 -15.83
C ALA A 86 -9.40 -1.46 -15.74
N GLU A 87 -9.94 -1.23 -14.54
CA GLU A 87 -10.87 -0.14 -14.24
C GLU A 87 -10.19 1.24 -14.14
N GLY A 88 -8.88 1.32 -14.36
CA GLY A 88 -8.13 2.56 -14.27
C GLY A 88 -7.84 3.01 -12.84
N ARG A 89 -7.83 2.08 -11.87
CA ARG A 89 -7.50 2.40 -10.46
C ARG A 89 -6.01 2.31 -10.20
N SER A 90 -5.56 3.04 -9.19
CA SER A 90 -4.20 2.92 -8.64
C SER A 90 -4.13 1.79 -7.60
N VAL A 91 -3.16 0.90 -7.75
CA VAL A 91 -2.89 -0.21 -6.82
C VAL A 91 -1.51 -0.02 -6.22
N ALA A 92 -1.41 0.11 -4.91
CA ALA A 92 -0.14 0.07 -4.20
C ALA A 92 0.11 -1.34 -3.67
N TYR A 93 1.20 -1.95 -4.09
CA TYR A 93 1.66 -3.25 -3.58
C TYR A 93 2.85 -3.03 -2.64
N ALA A 94 2.64 -3.31 -1.36
CA ALA A 94 3.70 -3.32 -0.36
C ALA A 94 4.32 -4.72 -0.30
N SER A 95 5.54 -4.83 -0.80
CA SER A 95 6.36 -6.04 -0.63
C SER A 95 6.83 -6.10 0.81
N GLU A 96 6.74 -7.27 1.43
CA GLU A 96 7.50 -7.53 2.65
C GLU A 96 8.99 -7.53 2.27
N ALA A 97 9.82 -6.98 3.13
CA ALA A 97 11.25 -6.98 2.87
C ALA A 97 11.86 -8.25 3.47
N GLY A 98 12.39 -9.09 2.58
CA GLY A 98 13.08 -10.36 2.84
C GLY A 98 13.80 -10.82 1.59
#